data_AF-D4YTU7-F1
#
_entry.id   AF-D4YTU7-F1
#
_cell.length_a   1.000
_cell.length_b   1.000
_cell.length_c   1.000
_cell.angle_alpha   90.00
_cell.angle_beta   90.00
_cell.angle_gamma   90.00
#
_symmetry.space_group_name_H-M   'P 1'
#
loop_
_entity.id
_entity.type
_entity.pdbx_description
1 polymer ?
#
loop_
_entity_poly.entity_id
_entity_poly.type
_entity_poly.pdbx_seq_one_letter_code
_entity_poly.pdbx_strand_id
1 'polypeptide(L)'
;MVKLIKIHGFSILDKPHTYYSKEYKERAIFGDEAIAAVALDLGLSSIGMLSNWIRSYKENGYNVVIKKKGRHTLEEKNKQRAREAETRKRKASSPEFKAYCRKRIYKKIGCLGAELKGRYTAPGYRVVADRLHNEGFKVNRKTV
;
A
#
# COMPACT_ATOMS: atom_id res chain seq x y z
N MET A 1 -3.41 29.24 -15.24
CA MET A 1 -3.79 29.29 -16.67
C MET A 1 -3.78 30.68 -17.26
N VAL A 2 -4.50 31.68 -16.72
CA VAL A 2 -4.52 33.05 -17.32
C VAL A 2 -3.11 33.64 -17.53
N LYS A 3 -2.21 33.54 -16.54
CA LYS A 3 -0.82 34.00 -16.67
C LYS A 3 -0.03 33.27 -17.76
N LEU A 4 -0.29 31.98 -17.95
CA LEU A 4 0.39 31.15 -18.95
C LEU A 4 -0.01 31.57 -20.37
N ILE A 5 -1.31 31.82 -20.58
CA ILE A 5 -1.86 32.31 -21.85
C ILE A 5 -1.36 33.73 -22.16
N LYS A 6 -1.22 34.58 -21.13
CA LYS A 6 -0.65 35.92 -21.33
C LYS A 6 0.79 35.91 -21.84
N ILE A 7 1.61 34.96 -21.38
CA ILE A 7 3.03 34.88 -21.74
C ILE A 7 3.22 34.15 -23.07
N HIS A 8 2.56 33.00 -23.26
CA HIS A 8 2.79 32.10 -24.39
C HIS A 8 1.72 32.16 -25.48
N GLY A 9 0.62 32.91 -25.24
CA GLY A 9 -0.54 32.96 -26.12
C GLY A 9 -1.45 31.72 -26.01
N PHE A 10 -2.46 31.66 -26.88
CA PHE A 10 -3.40 30.53 -26.95
C PHE A 10 -2.80 29.26 -27.55
N SER A 11 -1.66 29.36 -28.25
CA SER A 11 -0.94 28.24 -28.86
C SER A 11 -0.53 27.16 -27.85
N ILE A 12 -0.48 27.50 -26.55
CA ILE A 12 -0.18 26.55 -25.47
C ILE A 12 -1.31 25.56 -25.21
N LEU A 13 -2.55 25.89 -25.58
CA LEU A 13 -3.72 25.03 -25.43
C LEU A 13 -3.82 23.99 -26.55
N ASP A 14 -3.30 24.30 -27.73
CA ASP A 14 -3.29 23.41 -28.91
C ASP A 14 -2.16 22.37 -28.88
N LYS A 15 -1.35 22.36 -27.82
CA LYS A 15 -0.26 21.38 -27.71
C LYS A 15 -0.85 19.97 -27.54
N PRO A 16 -0.55 19.01 -28.46
CA PRO A 16 -0.91 17.62 -28.24
C PRO A 16 -0.18 17.10 -26.99
N HIS A 17 -0.56 15.92 -26.49
CA HIS A 17 0.12 15.32 -25.33
C HIS A 17 1.63 15.18 -25.59
N THR A 18 2.41 16.13 -25.08
CA THR A 18 3.82 16.32 -25.44
C THR A 18 4.69 15.29 -24.74
N TYR A 19 5.50 14.60 -25.52
CA TYR A 19 6.63 13.83 -24.99
C TYR A 19 7.74 14.81 -24.61
N TYR A 20 8.01 14.92 -23.30
CA TYR A 20 9.11 15.74 -22.81
C TYR A 20 10.42 14.97 -22.90
N SER A 21 11.40 15.53 -23.61
CA SER A 21 12.75 14.99 -23.68
C SER A 21 13.43 15.00 -22.31
N LYS A 22 14.49 14.20 -22.17
CA LYS A 22 15.29 14.14 -20.94
C LYS A 22 15.86 15.52 -20.60
N GLU A 23 16.48 16.16 -21.57
CA GLU A 23 17.08 17.50 -21.47
C GLU A 23 16.05 18.55 -21.03
N TYR A 24 14.82 18.50 -21.57
CA TYR A 24 13.76 19.41 -21.18
C TYR A 24 13.36 19.24 -19.70
N LYS A 25 13.26 17.99 -19.24
CA LYS A 25 12.96 17.69 -17.83
C LYS A 25 14.11 18.09 -16.90
N GLU A 26 15.34 17.89 -17.31
CA GLU A 26 16.53 18.31 -16.55
C GLU A 26 16.55 19.83 -16.40
N ARG A 27 16.36 20.58 -17.49
CA ARG A 27 16.27 22.04 -17.44
C ARG A 27 15.17 22.53 -16.49
N ALA A 28 14.04 21.81 -16.42
CA ALA A 28 12.95 22.14 -15.52
C ALA A 28 13.28 21.82 -14.05
N ILE A 29 13.97 20.71 -13.78
CA ILE A 29 14.30 20.26 -12.42
C ILE A 29 15.44 21.10 -11.82
N PHE A 30 16.42 21.49 -12.62
CA PHE A 30 17.60 22.25 -12.20
C PHE A 30 17.44 23.76 -12.33
N GLY A 31 16.23 24.26 -12.59
CA GLY A 31 15.99 25.71 -12.57
C GLY A 31 16.24 26.26 -11.17
N ASP A 32 17.08 27.28 -11.05
CA ASP A 32 17.46 27.90 -9.77
C ASP A 32 16.33 28.76 -9.14
N GLU A 33 15.25 28.97 -9.88
CA GLU A 33 14.12 29.80 -9.47
C GLU A 33 12.99 29.00 -8.80
N ALA A 34 11.99 29.72 -8.30
CA ALA A 34 10.79 29.11 -7.75
C ALA A 34 10.10 28.20 -8.79
N ILE A 35 9.62 27.03 -8.35
CA ILE A 35 8.93 26.03 -9.20
C ILE A 35 7.82 26.66 -10.04
N ALA A 36 7.11 27.65 -9.47
CA ALA A 36 6.05 28.36 -10.17
C ALA A 36 6.56 29.24 -11.33
N ALA A 37 7.71 29.90 -11.17
CA ALA A 37 8.35 30.71 -12.22
C ALA A 37 8.86 29.81 -13.34
N VAL A 38 9.66 28.79 -12.98
CA VAL A 38 10.19 27.80 -13.93
C VAL A 38 9.07 27.12 -14.74
N ALA A 39 7.95 26.78 -14.08
CA ALA A 39 6.80 26.19 -14.76
C ALA A 39 6.10 27.17 -15.72
N LEU A 40 6.03 28.46 -15.39
CA LEU A 40 5.47 29.49 -16.27
C LEU A 40 6.36 29.75 -17.47
N ASP A 41 7.68 29.88 -17.26
CA ASP A 41 8.65 30.18 -18.31
C ASP A 41 8.75 29.03 -19.32
N LEU A 42 8.76 27.79 -18.83
CA LEU A 42 8.79 26.59 -19.67
C LEU A 42 7.44 26.27 -20.32
N GLY A 43 6.37 26.97 -19.95
CA GLY A 43 5.05 26.74 -20.52
C GLY A 43 4.43 25.42 -20.07
N LEU A 44 4.68 24.99 -18.83
CA LEU A 44 4.07 23.79 -18.26
C LEU A 44 2.60 24.05 -17.95
N SER A 45 1.75 23.07 -18.26
CA SER A 45 0.29 23.16 -18.03
C SER A 45 -0.08 23.32 -16.55
N SER A 46 0.76 22.82 -15.65
CA SER A 46 0.57 22.92 -14.21
C SER A 46 1.89 22.89 -13.45
N ILE A 47 1.98 23.70 -12.39
CA ILE A 47 3.08 23.67 -11.42
C ILE A 47 3.21 22.28 -10.79
N GLY A 48 2.08 21.60 -10.58
CA GLY A 48 2.02 20.23 -10.04
C GLY A 48 2.75 19.20 -10.90
N MET A 49 2.87 19.47 -12.21
CA MET A 49 3.59 18.59 -13.12
C MET A 49 5.09 18.62 -12.82
N LEU A 50 5.65 19.82 -12.63
CA LEU A 50 7.06 19.98 -12.25
C LEU A 50 7.34 19.42 -10.86
N SER A 51 6.46 19.63 -9.89
CA SER A 51 6.64 19.05 -8.56
C SER A 51 6.67 17.52 -8.59
N ASN A 52 5.87 16.88 -9.44
CA ASN A 52 5.87 15.44 -9.61
C ASN A 52 7.14 14.92 -10.27
N TRP A 53 7.73 15.68 -11.20
CA TRP A 53 9.02 15.34 -11.80
C TRP A 53 10.15 15.44 -10.79
N ILE A 54 10.21 16.52 -9.99
CA ILE A 54 11.19 16.69 -8.92
C ILE A 54 11.07 15.56 -7.88
N ARG A 55 9.84 15.19 -7.49
CA ARG A 55 9.62 14.05 -6.58
C ARG A 55 10.14 12.75 -7.17
N SER A 56 9.77 12.45 -8.41
CA SER A 56 10.23 11.24 -9.10
C SER A 56 11.75 11.22 -9.25
N TYR A 57 12.37 12.36 -9.50
CA TYR A 57 13.82 12.50 -9.59
C TYR A 57 14.52 12.12 -8.28
N LYS A 58 14.00 12.59 -7.14
CA LYS A 58 14.52 12.20 -5.81
C LYS A 58 14.31 10.72 -5.51
N GLU A 59 13.12 10.19 -5.79
CA GLU A 59 12.78 8.77 -5.54
C GLU A 59 13.61 7.79 -6.38
N ASN A 60 13.99 8.17 -7.61
CA ASN A 60 14.79 7.34 -8.50
C ASN A 60 16.31 7.57 -8.36
N GLY A 61 16.76 8.17 -7.24
CA GLY A 61 18.19 8.37 -6.96
C GLY A 61 18.84 9.40 -7.87
N TYR A 62 18.20 10.55 -8.07
CA TYR A 62 18.70 11.66 -8.89
C TYR A 62 18.83 11.31 -10.38
N ASN A 63 17.93 10.47 -10.89
CA ASN A 63 17.83 10.13 -12.31
C ASN A 63 16.52 10.64 -12.93
N VAL A 64 16.61 11.29 -14.08
CA VAL A 64 15.43 11.76 -14.83
C VAL A 64 14.79 10.60 -15.58
N VAL A 65 13.71 10.06 -15.01
CA VAL A 65 12.99 8.92 -15.60
C VAL A 65 12.01 9.38 -16.67
N ILE A 66 12.16 8.80 -17.86
CA ILE A 66 11.14 8.85 -18.91
C ILE A 66 10.34 7.56 -18.86
N LYS A 67 9.07 7.67 -18.46
CA LYS A 67 8.15 6.53 -18.42
C LYS A 67 7.74 6.17 -19.85
N LYS A 68 7.79 4.88 -20.18
CA LYS A 68 7.25 4.37 -21.45
C LYS A 68 5.76 4.69 -21.55
N LYS A 69 5.32 5.16 -22.71
CA LYS A 69 3.90 5.42 -23.01
C LYS A 69 3.16 4.09 -23.17
N GLY A 70 1.93 4.02 -22.66
CA GLY A 70 1.05 2.86 -22.83
C GLY A 70 0.95 1.95 -21.60
N ARG A 71 0.22 0.85 -21.75
CA ARG A 71 0.04 -0.15 -20.69
C ARG A 71 1.30 -1.01 -20.58
N HIS A 72 1.70 -1.32 -19.35
CA HIS A 72 2.73 -2.32 -19.10
C HIS A 72 2.38 -3.65 -19.75
N THR A 73 3.39 -4.31 -20.32
CA THR A 73 3.24 -5.65 -20.88
C THR A 73 2.93 -6.65 -19.76
N LEU A 74 2.39 -7.82 -20.12
CA LEU A 74 2.12 -8.89 -19.14
C LEU A 74 3.42 -9.31 -18.44
N GLU A 75 4.53 -9.38 -19.18
CA GLU A 75 5.84 -9.73 -18.65
C GLU A 75 6.35 -8.71 -17.63
N GLU A 76 6.24 -7.41 -17.92
CA GLU A 76 6.61 -6.34 -16.98
C GLU A 76 5.79 -6.42 -15.69
N LYS A 77 4.47 -6.66 -15.82
CA LYS A 77 3.59 -6.86 -14.66
C LYS A 77 3.98 -8.08 -13.84
N ASN A 78 4.34 -9.18 -14.49
CA ASN A 78 4.77 -10.40 -13.81
C ASN A 78 6.09 -10.18 -13.06
N LYS A 79 7.07 -9.49 -13.66
CA LYS A 79 8.32 -9.10 -13.00
C LYS A 79 8.06 -8.24 -11.77
N GLN A 80 7.14 -7.27 -11.87
CA GLN A 80 6.76 -6.43 -10.74
C GLN A 80 6.11 -7.25 -9.61
N ARG A 81 5.16 -8.13 -9.95
CA ARG A 81 4.53 -9.04 -8.97
C ARG A 81 5.54 -9.96 -8.29
N ALA A 82 6.53 -10.46 -9.02
CA ALA A 82 7.59 -11.30 -8.46
C ALA A 82 8.43 -10.53 -7.43
N ARG A 83 8.82 -9.28 -7.75
CA ARG A 83 9.52 -8.39 -6.80
C ARG A 83 8.69 -8.12 -5.55
N GLU A 84 7.41 -7.81 -5.72
CA GLU A 84 6.49 -7.60 -4.60
C GLU A 84 6.32 -8.86 -3.75
N ALA A 85 6.19 -10.03 -4.37
CA ALA A 85 6.11 -11.30 -3.66
C ALA A 85 7.37 -11.57 -2.82
N GLU A 86 8.55 -11.27 -3.36
CA GLU A 86 9.82 -11.41 -2.65
C GLU A 86 9.90 -10.47 -1.44
N THR A 87 9.51 -9.20 -1.60
CA THR A 87 9.44 -8.26 -0.45
C THR A 87 8.47 -8.73 0.63
N ARG A 88 7.32 -9.30 0.24
CA ARG A 88 6.35 -9.89 1.18
C ARG A 88 6.93 -11.10 1.91
N LYS A 89 7.65 -11.99 1.20
CA LYS A 89 8.33 -13.14 1.82
C LYS A 89 9.37 -12.69 2.85
N ARG A 90 10.19 -11.70 2.51
CA ARG A 90 11.17 -11.11 3.45
C ARG A 90 10.49 -10.54 4.69
N LYS A 91 9.43 -9.75 4.50
CA LYS A 91 8.63 -9.20 5.61
C LYS A 91 8.00 -10.30 6.47
N ALA A 92 7.48 -11.35 5.85
CA ALA A 92 6.91 -12.50 6.54
C ALA A 92 7.96 -13.32 7.32
N SER A 93 9.20 -13.37 6.81
CA SER A 93 10.31 -14.05 7.48
C SER A 93 10.86 -13.25 8.67
N SER A 94 10.60 -11.94 8.72
CA SER A 94 11.07 -11.05 9.78
C SER A 94 10.68 -11.57 11.18
N PRO A 95 11.63 -11.65 12.14
CA PRO A 95 11.36 -12.06 13.50
C PRO A 95 10.26 -11.24 14.17
N GLU A 96 10.23 -9.92 13.93
CA GLU A 96 9.21 -9.01 14.47
C GLU A 96 7.81 -9.37 13.97
N PHE A 97 7.69 -9.65 12.68
CA PHE A 97 6.41 -10.03 12.08
C PHE A 97 5.95 -11.40 12.60
N LYS A 98 6.86 -12.37 12.71
CA LYS A 98 6.57 -13.67 13.32
C LYS A 98 6.12 -13.53 14.77
N ALA A 99 6.78 -12.69 15.57
CA ALA A 99 6.40 -12.40 16.95
C ALA A 99 5.01 -11.73 17.04
N TYR A 100 4.72 -10.79 16.15
CA TYR A 100 3.41 -10.15 16.03
C TYR A 100 2.31 -11.19 15.74
N CYS A 101 2.52 -12.05 14.74
CA CYS A 101 1.59 -13.13 14.41
C CYS A 101 1.40 -14.09 15.59
N ARG A 102 2.49 -14.49 16.27
CA ARG A 102 2.46 -15.37 17.44
C ARG A 102 1.61 -14.81 18.57
N LYS A 103 1.77 -13.51 18.90
CA LYS A 103 0.94 -12.83 19.92
C LYS A 103 -0.56 -12.89 19.58
N ARG A 104 -0.92 -12.64 18.31
CA ARG A 104 -2.32 -12.71 17.87
C ARG A 104 -2.89 -14.12 17.90
N ILE A 105 -2.10 -15.14 17.53
CA ILE A 105 -2.50 -16.55 17.60
C ILE A 105 -2.82 -16.91 19.06
N TYR A 106 -1.92 -16.60 20.01
CA TYR A 106 -2.18 -16.89 21.42
C TYR A 106 -3.41 -16.15 21.96
N LYS A 107 -3.61 -14.88 21.59
CA LYS A 107 -4.82 -14.14 21.94
C LYS A 107 -6.08 -14.85 21.41
N LYS A 108 -6.06 -15.31 20.15
CA LYS A 108 -7.21 -15.99 19.53
C LYS A 108 -7.50 -17.34 20.20
N ILE A 109 -6.48 -18.13 20.48
CA ILE A 109 -6.61 -19.39 21.22
C ILE A 109 -7.24 -19.14 22.59
N GLY A 110 -6.77 -18.11 23.32
CA GLY A 110 -7.32 -17.73 24.61
C GLY A 110 -8.80 -17.34 24.54
N CYS A 111 -9.18 -16.48 23.58
CA CYS A 111 -10.58 -16.10 23.37
C CYS A 111 -11.48 -17.30 23.05
N LEU A 112 -11.03 -18.19 22.16
CA LEU A 112 -11.78 -19.40 21.80
C LEU A 112 -11.93 -20.35 23.00
N GLY A 113 -10.87 -20.51 23.80
CA GLY A 113 -10.92 -21.30 25.04
C GLY A 113 -11.92 -20.75 26.05
N ALA A 114 -11.95 -19.43 26.24
CA ALA A 114 -12.92 -18.77 27.13
C ALA A 114 -14.36 -18.92 26.61
N GLU A 115 -14.58 -18.75 25.31
CA GLU A 115 -15.88 -18.95 24.68
C GLU A 115 -16.37 -20.39 24.85
N LEU A 116 -15.51 -21.37 24.61
CA LEU A 116 -15.83 -22.79 24.83
C LEU A 116 -16.16 -23.05 26.31
N LYS A 117 -15.34 -22.55 27.25
CA LYS A 117 -15.61 -22.68 28.70
C LYS A 117 -16.98 -22.10 29.04
N GLY A 118 -17.34 -20.94 28.50
CA GLY A 118 -18.67 -20.32 28.68
C GLY A 118 -19.82 -21.25 28.24
N ARG A 119 -19.69 -21.92 27.09
CA ARG A 119 -20.70 -22.87 26.60
C ARG A 119 -20.86 -24.09 27.52
N TYR A 120 -19.75 -24.64 28.02
CA TYR A 120 -19.76 -25.77 28.96
C TYR A 120 -20.25 -25.39 30.37
N THR A 121 -20.17 -24.12 30.74
CA THR A 121 -20.65 -23.64 32.05
C THR A 121 -22.14 -23.26 32.01
N ALA A 122 -22.75 -23.23 30.83
CA ALA A 122 -24.16 -22.87 30.66
C ALA A 122 -25.10 -23.85 31.39
N PRO A 123 -26.19 -23.37 32.01
CA PRO A 123 -27.09 -24.21 32.81
C PRO A 123 -27.58 -25.47 32.08
N GLY A 124 -27.93 -25.35 30.79
CA GLY A 124 -28.40 -26.48 29.99
C GLY A 124 -27.36 -27.60 29.83
N TYR A 125 -26.08 -27.25 29.64
CA TYR A 125 -25.02 -28.26 29.54
C TYR A 125 -24.81 -28.98 30.87
N ARG A 126 -24.82 -28.26 31.99
CA ARG A 126 -24.66 -28.85 33.34
C ARG A 126 -25.76 -29.86 33.64
N VAL A 127 -27.02 -29.51 33.35
CA VAL A 127 -28.17 -30.41 33.55
C VAL A 127 -28.03 -31.69 32.72
N VAL A 128 -27.62 -31.58 31.46
CA VAL A 128 -27.41 -32.75 30.58
C VAL A 128 -26.23 -33.60 31.06
N ALA A 129 -25.11 -32.96 31.44
CA ALA A 129 -23.95 -33.67 31.96
C ALA A 129 -24.22 -34.40 33.28
N ASP A 130 -25.01 -33.81 34.18
CA ASP A 130 -25.41 -34.43 35.44
C ASP A 130 -26.36 -35.61 35.23
N ARG A 131 -27.32 -35.50 34.30
CA ARG A 131 -28.20 -36.62 33.91
C ARG A 131 -27.40 -37.81 33.39
N LEU A 132 -26.47 -37.57 32.47
CA LEU A 132 -25.62 -38.63 31.91
C LEU A 132 -24.70 -39.28 32.95
N HIS A 133 -24.20 -38.52 33.92
CA HIS A 133 -23.44 -39.07 35.06
C HIS A 133 -24.30 -40.01 35.92
N ASN A 134 -25.54 -39.61 36.22
CA ASN A 134 -26.47 -40.43 36.99
C ASN A 134 -26.89 -41.72 36.25
N GLU A 135 -26.85 -41.72 34.92
CA GLU A 135 -27.07 -42.89 34.06
C GLU A 135 -25.82 -43.77 33.91
N GLY A 136 -24.70 -43.44 34.58
CA GLY A 136 -23.47 -44.24 34.61
C GLY A 136 -22.49 -43.94 33.47
N PHE A 137 -22.76 -42.94 32.61
CA PHE A 137 -21.84 -42.55 31.54
C PHE A 137 -20.69 -41.70 32.09
N LYS A 138 -19.45 -42.02 31.69
CA LYS A 138 -18.25 -41.23 32.04
C LYS A 138 -18.19 -39.95 31.19
N VAL A 139 -18.80 -38.88 31.69
CA VAL A 139 -18.65 -37.52 31.13
C VAL A 139 -17.57 -36.77 31.90
N ASN A 140 -16.68 -36.07 31.19
CA ASN A 140 -15.64 -35.22 31.80
C ASN A 140 -16.29 -34.06 32.58
N ARG A 141 -16.53 -34.26 33.89
CA ARG A 141 -16.84 -33.17 34.83
C ARG A 141 -15.57 -32.36 35.04
N LYS A 142 -15.37 -31.30 34.25
CA LYS A 142 -14.34 -30.32 34.59
C LYS A 142 -14.86 -29.49 35.76
N THR A 143 -14.41 -29.84 36.97
CA THR A 143 -14.54 -29.05 38.19
C THR A 143 -14.08 -27.62 37.92
N VAL A 144 -14.88 -26.67 38.38
CA VAL A 144 -14.66 -25.22 38.28
C VAL A 144 -13.31 -24.84 38.87
#